data_AF-A0A918UV67-F1
#
_entry.id   AF-A0A918UV67-F1
#
_cell.length_a   1.000
_cell.length_b   1.000
_cell.length_c   1.000
_cell.angle_alpha   90.00
_cell.angle_beta   90.00
_cell.angle_gamma   90.00
#
_symmetry.space_group_name_H-M   'P 1'
#
loop_
_entity.id
_entity.type
_entity.pdbx_description
1 polymer ?
#
loop_
_entity_poly.entity_id
_entity_poly.type
_entity_poly.pdbx_seq_one_letter_code
_entity_poly.pdbx_strand_id
1 'polypeptide(L)'
;MSVPSAAGASGVPQGSHTSLGWSAQQGPGTPPHEPHTPHEPCDAPCDPAPSPGSGRAPEPGTSPETGPPPDSGAPLGSGTSPVSGTALTSDATPVSGTALTSDATPVSGTPPEPGAPRAWRLPGPPRPPRITPARRSGAIPGLLYRPAVPADPEKAAEVDRRLDAWARELELFPEAWTGDFTGFQFGRAVALQHPGAADLDRLTTAGKLLLAENVVDSCYCEAEEGRGGSPRGLGGRLVMAQSAIDPYHGVPELEEEWRRGVRADGPLRSYHWALKDYAAFATPSQTGRFVHDIARLHLGYLAEAAWAEVRYVPRVWEYLVMRQFNNFRPCLSIVDAVDGYELPEPLYARPETQRITALACNATTIVNDLYSFTKELADPAHLNLPRVIAANERCGLKAAYLEAVEIHNRIMAAFEAESAVLSAGSPLVGRYAAGLAAWVSGNHEWHATNTHRYHLPNYW
;
A
#
# COMPACT_ATOMS: atom_id res chain seq x y z
N MET A 1 8.57 -40.05 -34.09
CA MET A 1 9.84 -40.67 -33.63
C MET A 1 10.97 -40.04 -34.42
N SER A 2 11.91 -39.44 -33.69
CA SER A 2 13.32 -39.22 -34.03
C SER A 2 13.70 -38.55 -35.37
N VAL A 3 14.08 -37.27 -35.27
CA VAL A 3 15.22 -36.63 -35.98
C VAL A 3 16.51 -37.32 -35.44
N PRO A 4 17.74 -37.29 -36.03
CA PRO A 4 18.28 -36.29 -36.97
C PRO A 4 19.30 -36.81 -38.03
N SER A 5 19.84 -35.93 -38.88
CA SER A 5 21.28 -35.62 -38.90
C SER A 5 21.68 -34.83 -40.16
N ALA A 6 22.46 -33.79 -39.90
CA ALA A 6 23.14 -32.91 -40.85
C ALA A 6 24.36 -33.57 -41.50
N ALA A 7 24.85 -32.98 -42.61
CA ALA A 7 26.21 -32.39 -42.75
C ALA A 7 26.72 -32.34 -44.20
N GLY A 8 27.52 -31.30 -44.50
CA GLY A 8 28.55 -31.28 -45.56
C GLY A 8 28.18 -30.45 -46.80
N ALA A 9 28.41 -29.14 -46.86
CA ALA A 9 29.69 -28.42 -47.01
C ALA A 9 30.22 -28.31 -48.46
N SER A 10 30.70 -27.10 -48.77
CA SER A 10 31.61 -26.66 -49.84
C SER A 10 31.02 -26.22 -51.20
N GLY A 11 31.28 -24.95 -51.54
CA GLY A 11 31.04 -24.39 -52.87
C GLY A 11 30.84 -22.85 -52.91
N VAL A 12 31.93 -22.08 -52.89
CA VAL A 12 32.04 -20.67 -53.32
C VAL A 12 33.13 -20.71 -54.43
N PRO A 13 33.14 -19.91 -55.54
CA PRO A 13 32.77 -18.50 -55.63
C PRO A 13 32.11 -18.01 -56.94
N GLN A 14 31.55 -16.79 -56.88
CA GLN A 14 31.41 -15.73 -57.92
C GLN A 14 30.23 -14.84 -57.46
N GLY A 15 30.25 -13.52 -57.39
CA GLY A 15 31.14 -12.46 -57.85
C GLY A 15 30.27 -11.19 -57.92
N SER A 16 30.86 -10.01 -57.68
CA SER A 16 30.26 -8.67 -57.85
C SER A 16 29.21 -8.27 -56.79
N HIS A 17 29.12 -7.08 -56.20
CA HIS A 17 29.62 -5.74 -56.51
C HIS A 17 29.84 -4.94 -55.21
N THR A 18 31.01 -4.28 -55.14
CA THR A 18 31.29 -2.94 -54.60
C THR A 18 30.50 -2.36 -53.42
N SER A 19 31.26 -2.17 -52.34
CA SER A 19 31.17 -1.15 -51.29
C SER A 19 31.24 0.30 -51.80
N LEU A 20 30.74 1.24 -50.99
CA LEU A 20 31.30 2.57 -50.59
C LEU A 20 30.18 3.25 -49.74
N GLY A 21 30.30 3.63 -48.46
CA GLY A 21 31.42 4.27 -47.72
C GLY A 21 31.61 5.69 -48.26
N TRP A 22 31.45 6.82 -47.58
CA TRP A 22 31.81 7.26 -46.21
C TRP A 22 31.24 8.70 -46.02
N SER A 23 30.75 9.07 -44.83
CA SER A 23 31.39 9.95 -43.81
C SER A 23 31.78 11.41 -44.15
N ALA A 24 31.27 12.31 -43.29
CA ALA A 24 31.86 13.52 -42.68
C ALA A 24 31.95 14.85 -43.45
N GLN A 25 31.48 15.95 -42.84
CA GLN A 25 32.31 17.00 -42.21
C GLN A 25 31.52 18.24 -41.71
N GLN A 26 32.23 19.04 -40.91
CA GLN A 26 31.87 20.14 -39.99
C GLN A 26 31.61 21.50 -40.67
N GLY A 27 31.01 22.46 -39.93
CA GLY A 27 31.41 23.88 -39.99
C GLY A 27 30.30 24.95 -39.98
N PRO A 28 30.53 26.17 -39.43
CA PRO A 28 29.53 26.99 -38.71
C PRO A 28 29.10 28.30 -39.42
N GLY A 29 28.07 29.00 -38.91
CA GLY A 29 27.73 30.37 -39.35
C GLY A 29 26.62 31.10 -38.57
N THR A 30 26.94 32.30 -38.08
CA THR A 30 26.10 33.48 -37.73
C THR A 30 26.73 34.69 -38.46
N PRO A 31 26.21 35.94 -38.53
CA PRO A 31 24.89 36.57 -38.28
C PRO A 31 24.43 37.44 -39.52
N PRO A 32 23.66 38.58 -39.49
CA PRO A 32 23.90 39.83 -38.71
C PRO A 32 22.65 40.57 -38.12
N HIS A 33 22.98 41.54 -37.26
CA HIS A 33 22.16 42.59 -36.60
C HIS A 33 22.13 43.90 -37.43
N GLU A 34 21.11 44.75 -37.26
CA GLU A 34 21.12 46.25 -37.11
C GLU A 34 19.74 46.89 -37.44
N PRO A 35 19.41 48.17 -37.08
CA PRO A 35 19.97 49.06 -36.04
C PRO A 35 18.91 49.82 -35.18
N HIS A 36 19.43 50.59 -34.22
CA HIS A 36 18.82 51.51 -33.24
C HIS A 36 18.08 52.74 -33.81
N THR A 37 17.15 53.37 -33.04
CA THR A 37 17.26 54.74 -32.45
C THR A 37 15.95 55.24 -31.75
N PRO A 38 16.01 56.26 -30.87
CA PRO A 38 15.17 56.42 -29.66
C PRO A 38 14.21 57.64 -29.67
N HIS A 39 13.30 57.73 -28.69
CA HIS A 39 12.75 59.01 -28.21
C HIS A 39 12.43 59.00 -26.70
N GLU A 40 12.59 60.19 -26.13
CA GLU A 40 12.80 60.63 -24.74
C GLU A 40 11.51 60.87 -23.90
N PRO A 41 11.61 61.30 -22.63
CA PRO A 41 10.66 61.01 -21.54
C PRO A 41 9.66 62.14 -21.24
N CYS A 42 8.68 61.85 -20.38
CA CYS A 42 7.87 62.85 -19.68
C CYS A 42 8.19 62.87 -18.18
N ASP A 43 8.55 64.07 -17.71
CA ASP A 43 8.77 64.51 -16.32
C ASP A 43 7.48 64.50 -15.47
N ALA A 44 7.49 63.88 -14.27
CA ALA A 44 7.48 64.48 -12.92
C ALA A 44 6.08 64.77 -12.29
N PRO A 45 5.91 64.95 -10.95
CA PRO A 45 6.88 64.97 -9.85
C PRO A 45 6.53 64.12 -8.57
N CYS A 46 7.46 64.20 -7.61
CA CYS A 46 7.59 63.62 -6.27
C CYS A 46 6.38 63.77 -5.30
N ASP A 47 6.26 62.86 -4.31
CA ASP A 47 6.55 63.18 -2.89
C ASP A 47 6.50 61.94 -1.94
N PRO A 48 7.12 62.02 -0.74
CA PRO A 48 7.65 60.88 0.01
C PRO A 48 6.79 60.40 1.19
N ALA A 49 7.24 59.29 1.79
CA ALA A 49 6.68 58.58 2.95
C ALA A 49 6.38 59.44 4.20
N PRO A 50 5.59 58.88 5.13
CA PRO A 50 6.07 58.85 6.52
C PRO A 50 5.80 57.52 7.25
N SER A 51 6.84 57.00 7.89
CA SER A 51 6.79 56.38 9.23
C SER A 51 7.54 57.34 10.16
N PRO A 52 7.23 57.50 11.47
CA PRO A 52 7.22 56.39 12.43
C PRO A 52 6.20 56.50 13.59
N GLY A 53 5.93 55.38 14.25
CA GLY A 53 5.10 55.32 15.46
C GLY A 53 5.54 54.21 16.40
N SER A 54 6.41 54.58 17.33
CA SER A 54 6.91 53.81 18.48
C SER A 54 5.79 53.24 19.35
N GLY A 55 5.90 51.95 19.73
CA GLY A 55 4.95 51.31 20.64
C GLY A 55 5.47 50.01 21.26
N ARG A 56 6.41 50.15 22.21
CA ARG A 56 6.59 49.35 23.44
C ARG A 56 6.65 47.82 23.35
N ALA A 57 7.85 47.29 23.55
CA ALA A 57 8.13 45.91 23.94
C ALA A 57 7.58 45.59 25.35
N PRO A 58 7.09 44.36 25.61
CA PRO A 58 7.01 43.81 26.95
C PRO A 58 8.32 43.07 27.30
N GLU A 59 8.84 43.35 28.49
CA GLU A 59 9.98 42.68 29.11
C GLU A 59 9.72 41.18 29.38
N PRO A 60 10.78 40.35 29.46
CA PRO A 60 10.68 38.94 29.78
C PRO A 60 10.52 38.75 31.31
N GLY A 61 9.38 38.21 31.72
CA GLY A 61 9.11 37.82 33.11
C GLY A 61 9.57 36.40 33.41
N THR A 62 10.54 36.30 34.32
CA THR A 62 10.71 35.25 35.36
C THR A 62 10.76 33.77 34.94
N SER A 63 11.96 33.22 35.01
CA SER A 63 12.24 31.80 35.26
C SER A 63 11.65 31.33 36.60
N PRO A 64 11.24 30.05 36.66
CA PRO A 64 11.45 29.25 37.87
C PRO A 64 12.45 28.12 37.59
N GLU A 65 13.49 28.14 38.41
CA GLU A 65 14.32 27.05 38.91
C GLU A 65 14.30 25.69 38.18
N THR A 66 15.48 25.39 37.64
CA THR A 66 16.05 24.06 37.46
C THR A 66 16.03 23.25 38.76
N GLY A 67 15.25 22.17 38.79
CA GLY A 67 15.44 21.07 39.75
C GLY A 67 16.56 20.13 39.27
N PRO A 68 17.41 19.60 40.17
CA PRO A 68 18.56 18.78 39.79
C PRO A 68 18.12 17.36 39.33
N PRO A 69 18.92 16.69 38.47
CA PRO A 69 18.69 15.28 38.16
C PRO A 69 19.13 14.41 39.35
N PRO A 70 18.45 13.30 39.65
CA PRO A 70 19.05 12.28 40.49
C PRO A 70 20.12 11.52 39.70
N ASP A 71 21.29 11.49 40.33
CA ASP A 71 22.52 10.86 39.88
C ASP A 71 22.43 9.33 39.80
N SER A 72 23.40 8.81 39.07
CA SER A 72 23.58 7.43 38.67
C SER A 72 23.91 6.49 39.85
N GLY A 73 23.28 5.30 39.87
CA GLY A 73 23.62 4.18 40.74
C GLY A 73 23.94 2.93 39.93
N ALA A 74 25.17 2.45 40.08
CA ALA A 74 25.90 1.45 39.29
C ALA A 74 25.37 -0.01 39.40
N PRO A 75 25.94 -0.97 38.62
CA PRO A 75 25.34 -2.25 38.28
C PRO A 75 25.72 -3.40 39.21
N LEU A 76 24.79 -4.34 39.40
CA LEU A 76 24.98 -5.67 39.99
C LEU A 76 23.97 -6.59 39.28
N GLY A 77 24.27 -7.78 38.79
CA GLY A 77 25.48 -8.57 38.78
C GLY A 77 25.25 -9.76 37.84
N SER A 78 26.35 -10.23 37.28
CA SER A 78 26.50 -11.48 36.55
C SER A 78 25.86 -12.69 37.26
N GLY A 79 25.01 -13.41 36.53
CA GLY A 79 24.48 -14.72 36.93
C GLY A 79 24.52 -15.68 35.75
N THR A 80 25.71 -16.22 35.48
CA THR A 80 25.92 -17.38 34.62
C THR A 80 25.62 -18.69 35.36
N SER A 81 25.15 -19.67 34.58
CA SER A 81 25.20 -21.15 34.78
C SER A 81 23.92 -21.84 35.25
N PRO A 82 23.72 -23.14 34.96
CA PRO A 82 24.13 -23.91 33.78
C PRO A 82 23.01 -24.79 33.18
N VAL A 83 23.31 -25.34 32.01
CA VAL A 83 22.69 -26.50 31.36
C VAL A 83 22.68 -27.72 32.30
N SER A 84 21.53 -28.40 32.38
CA SER A 84 21.45 -29.82 32.74
C SER A 84 20.46 -30.50 31.81
N GLY A 85 21.00 -31.39 30.97
CA GLY A 85 20.22 -32.37 30.23
C GLY A 85 19.88 -33.58 31.10
N THR A 86 18.81 -34.27 30.72
CA THR A 86 18.64 -35.71 30.96
C THR A 86 17.75 -36.26 29.85
N ALA A 87 18.39 -37.02 28.96
CA ALA A 87 17.73 -38.00 28.13
C ALA A 87 17.34 -39.20 29.01
N LEU A 88 16.17 -39.78 28.76
CA LEU A 88 15.85 -41.13 29.17
C LEU A 88 15.43 -41.92 27.94
N THR A 89 16.31 -42.84 27.57
CA THR A 89 16.12 -43.98 26.68
C THR A 89 15.43 -45.11 27.44
N SER A 90 14.54 -45.85 26.77
CA SER A 90 14.36 -47.27 27.07
C SER A 90 13.79 -47.99 25.84
N ASP A 91 14.66 -48.78 25.22
CA ASP A 91 14.36 -49.85 24.28
C ASP A 91 13.54 -50.98 24.92
N ALA A 92 12.65 -51.61 24.13
CA ALA A 92 12.49 -53.07 24.05
C ALA A 92 11.45 -53.45 22.96
N THR A 93 11.95 -54.03 21.86
CA THR A 93 11.26 -54.85 20.84
C THR A 93 11.25 -56.35 21.25
N PRO A 94 10.79 -57.36 20.44
CA PRO A 94 9.81 -57.46 19.33
C PRO A 94 8.90 -58.74 19.43
N VAL A 95 8.24 -59.09 18.31
CA VAL A 95 7.83 -60.45 17.78
C VAL A 95 6.31 -60.61 17.72
N SER A 96 5.64 -61.14 16.68
CA SER A 96 5.82 -61.42 15.24
C SER A 96 4.46 -61.98 14.77
N GLY A 97 4.08 -61.84 13.49
CA GLY A 97 2.95 -62.61 12.94
C GLY A 97 2.39 -62.12 11.59
N THR A 98 3.06 -62.53 10.50
CA THR A 98 2.61 -62.74 9.10
C THR A 98 1.17 -63.26 8.92
N ALA A 99 0.46 -63.23 7.79
CA ALA A 99 0.49 -62.66 6.42
C ALA A 99 -0.77 -63.21 5.65
N LEU A 100 -0.99 -62.77 4.39
CA LEU A 100 -1.83 -63.32 3.29
C LEU A 100 -3.26 -62.73 3.15
N THR A 101 -3.56 -61.89 2.11
CA THR A 101 -3.99 -62.17 0.70
C THR A 101 -5.27 -63.04 0.62
N SER A 102 -6.34 -62.79 -0.15
CA SER A 102 -6.50 -62.25 -1.52
C SER A 102 -8.01 -62.10 -1.89
N ASP A 103 -8.26 -61.31 -2.94
CA ASP A 103 -9.44 -61.10 -3.81
C ASP A 103 -10.62 -62.09 -3.83
N ALA A 104 -11.84 -61.55 -4.03
CA ALA A 104 -12.64 -61.72 -5.27
C ALA A 104 -14.08 -61.19 -5.14
N THR A 105 -14.51 -60.41 -6.13
CA THR A 105 -15.92 -60.04 -6.42
C THR A 105 -16.63 -61.10 -7.28
N PRO A 106 -17.97 -61.13 -7.26
CA PRO A 106 -18.71 -61.37 -8.50
C PRO A 106 -19.90 -60.42 -8.75
N VAL A 107 -20.26 -60.30 -10.03
CA VAL A 107 -21.36 -59.52 -10.63
C VAL A 107 -22.40 -60.47 -11.22
N SER A 108 -23.71 -60.20 -11.06
CA SER A 108 -24.76 -60.20 -12.12
C SER A 108 -26.20 -60.42 -11.63
N GLY A 109 -27.15 -59.61 -12.15
CA GLY A 109 -28.34 -60.10 -12.87
C GLY A 109 -29.70 -60.27 -12.15
N THR A 110 -30.65 -59.38 -12.49
CA THR A 110 -32.12 -59.21 -12.21
C THR A 110 -33.07 -60.36 -12.63
N PRO A 111 -34.33 -60.51 -12.10
CA PRO A 111 -35.54 -59.71 -12.47
C PRO A 111 -36.60 -59.44 -11.34
N PRO A 112 -37.68 -58.64 -11.59
CA PRO A 112 -38.58 -58.07 -10.57
C PRO A 112 -39.90 -58.84 -10.41
N GLU A 113 -40.61 -58.69 -9.27
CA GLU A 113 -42.07 -58.89 -9.07
C GLU A 113 -42.51 -58.35 -7.67
N PRO A 114 -43.82 -58.11 -7.42
CA PRO A 114 -44.33 -56.92 -6.74
C PRO A 114 -44.88 -57.12 -5.30
N GLY A 115 -44.97 -56.00 -4.56
CA GLY A 115 -46.09 -55.74 -3.65
C GLY A 115 -45.92 -55.91 -2.12
N ALA A 116 -45.73 -54.76 -1.44
CA ALA A 116 -46.12 -54.42 -0.05
C ALA A 116 -45.29 -54.98 1.15
N PRO A 117 -45.34 -54.36 2.37
CA PRO A 117 -45.89 -53.05 2.78
C PRO A 117 -44.81 -52.05 3.29
N ARG A 118 -45.17 -50.77 3.42
CA ARG A 118 -44.31 -49.72 4.00
C ARG A 118 -43.92 -50.06 5.44
N ALA A 119 -42.66 -50.44 5.66
CA ALA A 119 -42.06 -50.48 6.98
C ALA A 119 -41.86 -49.05 7.51
N TRP A 120 -42.45 -48.75 8.65
CA TRP A 120 -42.12 -47.57 9.44
C TRP A 120 -40.63 -47.62 9.81
N ARG A 121 -39.83 -46.73 9.21
CA ARG A 121 -38.42 -46.57 9.57
C ARG A 121 -38.34 -45.72 10.83
N LEU A 122 -37.69 -46.25 11.87
CA LEU A 122 -37.26 -45.48 13.02
C LEU A 122 -36.40 -44.29 12.55
N PRO A 123 -36.48 -43.11 13.20
CA PRO A 123 -35.59 -41.99 12.88
C PRO A 123 -34.15 -42.47 13.01
N GLY A 124 -33.38 -42.37 11.92
CA GLY A 124 -31.95 -42.64 11.95
C GLY A 124 -31.26 -41.69 12.94
N PRO A 125 -30.07 -42.06 13.45
CA PRO A 125 -29.31 -41.19 14.34
C PRO A 125 -29.12 -39.80 13.69
N PRO A 126 -29.11 -38.72 14.49
CA PRO A 126 -28.93 -37.37 13.97
C PRO A 126 -27.68 -37.35 13.09
N ARG A 127 -27.85 -36.90 11.84
CA ARG A 127 -26.71 -36.73 10.94
C ARG A 127 -25.72 -35.79 11.64
N PRO A 128 -24.41 -36.11 11.70
CA PRO A 128 -23.43 -35.13 12.14
C PRO A 128 -23.62 -33.86 11.29
N PRO A 129 -23.48 -32.66 11.88
CA PRO A 129 -23.62 -31.44 11.12
C PRO A 129 -22.72 -31.56 9.89
N ARG A 130 -23.30 -31.33 8.72
CA ARG A 130 -22.53 -31.15 7.50
C ARG A 130 -21.57 -30.01 7.81
N ILE A 131 -20.29 -30.31 7.97
CA ILE A 131 -19.24 -29.30 7.96
C ILE A 131 -19.30 -28.71 6.56
N THR A 132 -20.03 -27.61 6.41
CA THR A 132 -19.91 -26.76 5.23
C THR A 132 -18.44 -26.37 5.14
N PRO A 133 -17.80 -26.50 3.96
CA PRO A 133 -16.45 -26.01 3.78
C PRO A 133 -16.42 -24.55 4.26
N ALA A 134 -15.51 -24.23 5.18
CA ALA A 134 -15.33 -22.86 5.66
C ALA A 134 -15.16 -21.93 4.45
N ARG A 135 -15.87 -20.81 4.45
CA ARG A 135 -15.87 -19.87 3.33
C ARG A 135 -14.47 -19.26 3.22
N ARG A 136 -13.68 -19.70 2.24
CA ARG A 136 -12.28 -19.25 2.05
C ARG A 136 -12.14 -17.85 1.44
N SER A 137 -13.27 -17.22 1.07
CA SER A 137 -13.34 -15.92 0.42
C SER A 137 -14.63 -15.16 0.77
N GLY A 138 -14.63 -13.83 0.62
CA GLY A 138 -15.76 -12.98 0.94
C GLY A 138 -15.52 -12.07 2.15
N ALA A 139 -16.61 -11.50 2.68
CA ALA A 139 -16.56 -10.67 3.88
C ALA A 139 -16.13 -11.49 5.12
N ILE A 140 -15.26 -10.92 5.96
CA ILE A 140 -14.86 -11.51 7.24
C ILE A 140 -16.09 -11.57 8.18
N PRO A 141 -16.46 -12.74 8.73
CA PRO A 141 -17.58 -12.83 9.65
C PRO A 141 -17.41 -11.93 10.88
N GLY A 142 -18.42 -11.09 11.17
CA GLY A 142 -18.42 -10.18 12.32
C GLY A 142 -17.71 -8.85 12.08
N LEU A 143 -17.06 -8.62 10.93
CA LEU A 143 -16.47 -7.33 10.61
C LEU A 143 -17.55 -6.27 10.34
N LEU A 144 -17.42 -5.09 10.93
CA LEU A 144 -18.30 -3.94 10.70
C LEU A 144 -17.89 -3.23 9.40
N TYR A 145 -18.71 -3.32 8.36
CA TYR A 145 -18.50 -2.61 7.10
C TYR A 145 -19.83 -2.13 6.51
N ARG A 146 -19.76 -1.15 5.61
CA ARG A 146 -20.90 -0.73 4.79
C ARG A 146 -20.82 -1.37 3.42
N PRO A 147 -21.94 -1.72 2.77
CA PRO A 147 -21.93 -2.12 1.37
C PRO A 147 -21.35 -1.01 0.48
N ALA A 148 -20.48 -1.38 -0.46
CA ALA A 148 -19.93 -0.46 -1.45
C ALA A 148 -20.89 -0.27 -2.62
N VAL A 149 -20.79 0.88 -3.28
CA VAL A 149 -21.38 1.06 -4.61
C VAL A 149 -20.61 0.15 -5.56
N PRO A 150 -21.27 -0.74 -6.32
CA PRO A 150 -20.57 -1.60 -7.28
C PRO A 150 -19.78 -0.76 -8.30
N ALA A 151 -18.53 -1.14 -8.55
CA ALA A 151 -17.73 -0.50 -9.59
C ALA A 151 -18.36 -0.75 -10.97
N ASP A 152 -18.43 0.32 -11.77
CA ASP A 152 -18.78 0.24 -13.18
C ASP A 152 -17.66 -0.51 -13.92
N PRO A 153 -17.93 -1.68 -14.52
CA PRO A 153 -16.91 -2.51 -15.14
C PRO A 153 -16.28 -1.85 -16.36
N GLU A 154 -17.01 -1.01 -17.10
CA GLU A 154 -16.47 -0.31 -18.27
C GLU A 154 -15.49 0.78 -17.83
N LYS A 155 -15.84 1.54 -16.79
CA LYS A 155 -14.93 2.54 -16.21
C LYS A 155 -13.69 1.89 -15.62
N ALA A 156 -13.84 0.80 -14.88
CA ALA A 156 -12.70 0.08 -14.29
C ALA A 156 -11.73 -0.42 -15.36
N ALA A 157 -12.24 -1.06 -16.43
CA ALA A 157 -11.42 -1.56 -17.53
C ALA A 157 -10.72 -0.43 -18.29
N GLU A 158 -11.40 0.69 -18.49
CA GLU A 158 -10.82 1.86 -19.13
C GLU A 158 -9.71 2.51 -18.29
N VAL A 159 -9.88 2.57 -16.96
CA VAL A 159 -8.80 3.02 -16.06
C VAL A 159 -7.62 2.06 -16.13
N ASP A 160 -7.83 0.74 -16.06
CA ASP A 160 -6.73 -0.23 -16.18
C ASP A 160 -5.96 -0.07 -17.50
N ARG A 161 -6.66 0.14 -18.61
CA ARG A 161 -6.04 0.40 -19.92
C ARG A 161 -5.18 1.65 -19.91
N ARG A 162 -5.64 2.74 -19.27
CA ARG A 162 -4.88 4.00 -19.16
C ARG A 162 -3.66 3.86 -18.24
N LEU A 163 -3.79 3.11 -17.14
CA LEU A 163 -2.69 2.84 -16.22
C LEU A 163 -1.61 1.96 -16.84
N ASP A 164 -1.99 0.91 -17.59
CA ASP A 164 -1.03 0.07 -18.32
C ASP A 164 -0.27 0.90 -19.37
N ALA A 165 -0.96 1.73 -20.15
CA ALA A 165 -0.33 2.60 -21.13
C ALA A 165 0.66 3.58 -20.46
N TRP A 166 0.24 4.24 -19.37
CA TRP A 166 1.07 5.17 -18.62
C TRP A 166 2.30 4.50 -17.99
N ALA A 167 2.14 3.30 -17.42
CA ALA A 167 3.24 2.56 -16.81
C ALA A 167 4.27 2.08 -17.84
N ARG A 168 3.82 1.71 -19.05
CA ARG A 168 4.71 1.38 -20.17
C ARG A 168 5.46 2.61 -20.69
N GLU A 169 4.77 3.74 -20.84
CA GLU A 169 5.38 5.00 -21.28
C GLU A 169 6.49 5.47 -20.34
N LEU A 170 6.29 5.29 -19.02
CA LEU A 170 7.28 5.67 -18.01
C LEU A 170 8.29 4.55 -17.68
N GLU A 171 8.22 3.41 -18.35
CA GLU A 171 9.09 2.25 -18.10
C GLU A 171 9.16 1.90 -16.60
N LEU A 172 8.01 1.84 -15.93
CA LEU A 172 7.95 1.64 -14.47
C LEU A 172 8.33 0.22 -14.05
N PHE A 173 8.35 -0.69 -15.02
CA PHE A 173 8.49 -2.11 -14.80
C PHE A 173 9.81 -2.57 -15.43
N PRO A 174 10.80 -2.96 -14.62
CA PRO A 174 12.01 -3.59 -15.14
C PRO A 174 11.67 -4.83 -15.97
N GLU A 175 12.47 -5.18 -16.97
CA GLU A 175 12.29 -6.43 -17.75
C GLU A 175 12.24 -7.68 -16.87
N ALA A 176 12.88 -7.64 -15.70
CA ALA A 176 12.86 -8.72 -14.72
C ALA A 176 11.53 -8.84 -13.96
N TRP A 177 10.63 -7.85 -14.02
CA TRP A 177 9.37 -7.88 -13.27
C TRP A 177 8.41 -8.92 -13.82
N THR A 178 8.20 -9.98 -13.05
CA THR A 178 7.27 -11.09 -13.34
C THR A 178 5.92 -10.91 -12.63
N GLY A 179 5.67 -9.74 -12.04
CA GLY A 179 4.48 -9.46 -11.24
C GLY A 179 3.20 -9.46 -12.09
N ASP A 180 2.14 -10.06 -11.54
CA ASP A 180 0.82 -10.04 -12.15
C ASP A 180 0.11 -8.70 -11.87
N PHE A 181 0.29 -7.74 -12.78
CA PHE A 181 -0.40 -6.45 -12.76
C PHE A 181 -1.93 -6.60 -12.79
N THR A 182 -2.43 -7.65 -13.46
CA THR A 182 -3.86 -7.89 -13.61
C THR A 182 -4.50 -8.37 -12.30
N GLY A 183 -3.74 -9.05 -11.44
CA GLY A 183 -4.18 -9.52 -10.14
C GLY A 183 -4.44 -8.42 -9.12
N PHE A 184 -3.85 -7.22 -9.28
CA PHE A 184 -4.15 -6.09 -8.39
C PHE A 184 -5.49 -5.44 -8.73
N GLN A 185 -5.89 -5.40 -10.00
CA GLN A 185 -7.15 -4.77 -10.42
C GLN A 185 -7.23 -3.28 -10.00
N PHE A 186 -6.20 -2.49 -10.35
CA PHE A 186 -6.10 -1.07 -9.95
C PHE A 186 -7.32 -0.25 -10.36
N GLY A 187 -7.79 -0.42 -11.60
CA GLY A 187 -8.97 0.26 -12.13
C GLY A 187 -10.22 -0.07 -11.33
N ARG A 188 -10.39 -1.35 -10.94
CA ARG A 188 -11.48 -1.76 -10.05
C ARG A 188 -11.34 -1.17 -8.64
N ALA A 189 -10.12 -1.14 -8.09
CA ALA A 189 -9.86 -0.57 -6.77
C ALA A 189 -10.30 0.90 -6.70
N VAL A 190 -9.82 1.74 -7.62
CA VAL A 190 -10.15 3.17 -7.60
C VAL A 190 -11.61 3.43 -7.96
N ALA A 191 -12.22 2.63 -8.84
CA ALA A 191 -13.65 2.75 -9.16
C ALA A 191 -14.54 2.42 -7.95
N LEU A 192 -14.14 1.48 -7.09
CA LEU A 192 -14.83 1.19 -5.82
C LEU A 192 -14.58 2.28 -4.77
N GLN A 193 -13.34 2.78 -4.69
CA GLN A 193 -12.90 3.74 -3.67
C GLN A 193 -13.41 5.17 -3.93
N HIS A 194 -13.61 5.55 -5.19
CA HIS A 194 -14.06 6.88 -5.61
C HIS A 194 -15.35 6.81 -6.45
N PRO A 195 -16.47 6.34 -5.89
CA PRO A 195 -17.74 6.28 -6.63
C PRO A 195 -18.29 7.67 -6.99
N GLY A 196 -17.82 8.72 -6.29
CA GLY A 196 -18.14 10.12 -6.51
C GLY A 196 -17.19 10.87 -7.46
N ALA A 197 -16.23 10.18 -8.08
CA ALA A 197 -15.24 10.83 -8.95
C ALA A 197 -15.92 11.68 -10.02
N ALA A 198 -15.47 12.94 -10.16
CA ALA A 198 -16.15 13.90 -11.03
C ALA A 198 -16.03 13.55 -12.52
N ASP A 199 -14.92 12.91 -12.91
CA ASP A 199 -14.63 12.47 -14.26
C ASP A 199 -13.61 11.32 -14.27
N LEU A 200 -13.43 10.73 -15.45
CA LEU A 200 -12.54 9.59 -15.65
C LEU A 200 -11.06 9.98 -15.53
N ASP A 201 -10.69 11.24 -15.77
CA ASP A 201 -9.30 11.70 -15.72
C ASP A 201 -8.83 11.82 -14.26
N ARG A 202 -9.68 12.33 -13.38
CA ARG A 202 -9.46 12.34 -11.93
C ARG A 202 -9.40 10.93 -11.35
N LEU A 203 -10.29 10.05 -11.79
CA LEU A 203 -10.27 8.64 -11.39
C LEU A 203 -8.98 7.92 -11.86
N THR A 204 -8.56 8.18 -13.09
CA THR A 204 -7.29 7.67 -13.64
C THR A 204 -6.11 8.18 -12.81
N THR A 205 -6.14 9.45 -12.40
CA THR A 205 -5.07 10.06 -11.61
C THR A 205 -4.98 9.47 -10.20
N ALA A 206 -6.11 9.18 -9.54
CA ALA A 206 -6.12 8.40 -8.30
C ALA A 206 -5.45 7.03 -8.51
N GLY A 207 -5.71 6.38 -9.65
CA GLY A 207 -5.05 5.14 -10.04
C GLY A 207 -3.54 5.27 -10.23
N LYS A 208 -3.07 6.38 -10.83
CA LYS A 208 -1.63 6.66 -11.01
C LYS A 208 -0.92 6.85 -9.67
N LEU A 209 -1.53 7.58 -8.73
CA LEU A 209 -1.00 7.78 -7.38
C LEU A 209 -0.91 6.45 -6.63
N LEU A 210 -2.00 5.67 -6.61
CA LEU A 210 -2.04 4.34 -5.99
C LEU A 210 -1.01 3.39 -6.61
N LEU A 211 -0.87 3.40 -7.93
CA LEU A 211 0.15 2.62 -8.63
C LEU A 211 1.56 3.05 -8.24
N ALA A 212 1.83 4.35 -8.23
CA ALA A 212 3.15 4.87 -7.87
C ALA A 212 3.53 4.52 -6.43
N GLU A 213 2.57 4.58 -5.49
CA GLU A 213 2.74 4.11 -4.10
C GLU A 213 3.13 2.62 -4.05
N ASN A 214 2.42 1.77 -4.80
CA ASN A 214 2.73 0.33 -4.86
C ASN A 214 4.10 0.05 -5.51
N VAL A 215 4.50 0.82 -6.52
CA VAL A 215 5.81 0.68 -7.18
C VAL A 215 6.94 1.04 -6.21
N VAL A 216 6.81 2.14 -5.46
CA VAL A 216 7.79 2.53 -4.43
C VAL A 216 7.88 1.47 -3.35
N ASP A 217 6.75 1.04 -2.79
CA ASP A 217 6.71 0.01 -1.74
C ASP A 217 7.39 -1.29 -2.20
N SER A 218 7.00 -1.81 -3.38
CA SER A 218 7.54 -3.06 -3.92
C SER A 218 9.04 -2.97 -4.25
N CYS A 219 9.52 -1.83 -4.75
CA CYS A 219 10.91 -1.71 -5.17
C CYS A 219 11.87 -1.30 -4.05
N TYR A 220 11.36 -0.57 -3.04
CA TYR A 220 12.19 0.05 -2.01
C TYR A 220 12.06 -0.68 -0.67
N CYS A 221 10.84 -1.09 -0.28
CA CYS A 221 10.56 -1.68 1.02
C CYS A 221 10.66 -3.22 1.00
N GLU A 222 10.19 -3.88 -0.06
CA GLU A 222 10.15 -5.35 -0.13
C GLU A 222 11.50 -5.97 -0.54
N ALA A 223 11.92 -6.99 0.21
CA ALA A 223 13.23 -7.65 0.07
C ALA A 223 13.26 -8.77 -0.99
N GLU A 224 12.11 -9.42 -1.22
CA GLU A 224 11.98 -10.50 -2.18
C GLU A 224 11.90 -9.93 -3.60
N GLU A 225 13.05 -9.86 -4.27
CA GLU A 225 13.20 -10.00 -5.73
C GLU A 225 14.64 -9.63 -6.21
N GLY A 226 15.66 -9.65 -5.35
CA GLY A 226 16.99 -9.14 -5.73
C GLY A 226 16.99 -7.63 -6.02
N ARG A 227 15.97 -6.92 -5.49
CA ARG A 227 15.55 -5.55 -5.83
C ARG A 227 15.76 -4.51 -4.72
N GLY A 228 16.62 -4.81 -3.74
CA GLY A 228 17.14 -3.79 -2.82
C GLY A 228 16.26 -3.43 -1.62
N GLY A 229 15.39 -4.33 -1.15
CA GLY A 229 14.80 -4.23 0.19
C GLY A 229 15.79 -4.73 1.25
N SER A 230 16.75 -3.88 1.63
CA SER A 230 17.42 -4.03 2.92
C SER A 230 16.95 -2.86 3.79
N PRO A 231 16.68 -3.09 5.09
CA PRO A 231 16.52 -1.99 6.04
C PRO A 231 17.69 -0.98 5.94
N ARG A 232 18.87 -1.48 5.57
CA ARG A 232 20.07 -0.67 5.31
C ARG A 232 19.94 0.09 4.00
N GLY A 233 19.80 1.41 4.12
CA GLY A 233 19.75 2.35 2.99
C GLY A 233 18.33 2.78 2.60
N LEU A 234 17.28 2.20 3.20
CA LEU A 234 15.88 2.57 2.93
C LEU A 234 15.64 4.08 3.13
N GLY A 235 16.17 4.68 4.20
CA GLY A 235 16.05 6.12 4.44
C GLY A 235 16.63 6.99 3.32
N GLY A 236 17.74 6.57 2.71
CA GLY A 236 18.35 7.25 1.57
C GLY A 236 17.49 7.16 0.30
N ARG A 237 16.85 6.01 0.05
CA ARG A 237 15.93 5.84 -1.08
C ARG A 237 14.64 6.64 -0.89
N LEU A 238 14.07 6.62 0.32
CA LEU A 238 12.82 7.31 0.62
C LEU A 238 12.97 8.83 0.65
N VAL A 239 14.13 9.39 1.05
CA VAL A 239 14.33 10.84 0.91
C VAL A 239 14.42 11.27 -0.56
N MET A 240 15.00 10.42 -1.44
CA MET A 240 14.95 10.66 -2.89
C MET A 240 13.52 10.56 -3.43
N ALA A 241 12.72 9.58 -2.96
CA ALA A 241 11.30 9.47 -3.29
C ALA A 241 10.50 10.70 -2.84
N GLN A 242 10.73 11.18 -1.61
CA GLN A 242 10.11 12.40 -1.10
C GLN A 242 10.49 13.61 -1.98
N SER A 243 11.75 13.70 -2.43
CA SER A 243 12.16 14.80 -3.31
C SER A 243 11.44 14.79 -4.67
N ALA A 244 11.00 13.63 -5.16
CA ALA A 244 10.28 13.53 -6.43
C ALA A 244 8.89 14.20 -6.39
N ILE A 245 8.32 14.32 -5.19
CA ILE A 245 7.01 14.95 -4.90
C ILE A 245 7.12 16.29 -4.17
N ASP A 246 8.26 16.57 -3.54
CA ASP A 246 8.61 17.84 -2.88
C ASP A 246 9.92 18.37 -3.50
N PRO A 247 9.84 19.17 -4.57
CA PRO A 247 10.99 19.48 -5.43
C PRO A 247 12.18 20.10 -4.69
N TYR A 248 13.38 19.60 -5.01
CA TYR A 248 14.62 20.22 -4.54
C TYR A 248 14.85 21.58 -5.22
N HIS A 249 15.31 22.55 -4.42
CA HIS A 249 15.68 23.89 -4.86
C HIS A 249 17.12 24.20 -4.44
N GLY A 250 17.95 24.64 -5.39
CA GLY A 250 19.38 24.83 -5.18
C GLY A 250 20.05 25.65 -6.27
N VAL A 251 21.34 25.40 -6.51
CA VAL A 251 22.04 26.00 -7.66
C VAL A 251 21.68 25.23 -8.95
N PRO A 252 21.61 25.90 -10.12
CA PRO A 252 21.08 25.30 -11.35
C PRO A 252 21.73 23.98 -11.77
N GLU A 253 23.03 23.83 -11.54
CA GLU A 253 23.79 22.63 -11.88
C GLU A 253 23.34 21.43 -11.04
N LEU A 254 23.13 21.65 -9.74
CA LEU A 254 22.68 20.61 -8.81
C LEU A 254 21.19 20.28 -8.98
N GLU A 255 20.37 21.27 -9.35
CA GLU A 255 18.98 20.98 -9.71
C GLU A 255 18.88 20.10 -10.96
N GLU A 256 19.73 20.31 -11.97
CA GLU A 256 19.73 19.45 -13.15
C GLU A 256 20.26 18.04 -12.84
N GLU A 257 21.26 17.92 -11.95
CA GLU A 257 21.68 16.62 -11.43
C GLU A 257 20.54 15.89 -10.70
N TRP A 258 19.81 16.57 -9.83
CA TRP A 258 18.65 16.02 -9.16
C TRP A 258 17.56 15.58 -10.14
N ARG A 259 17.21 16.43 -11.12
CA ARG A 259 16.23 16.08 -12.17
C ARG A 259 16.65 14.86 -12.99
N ARG A 260 17.95 14.73 -13.32
CA ARG A 260 18.49 13.51 -13.95
C ARG A 260 18.34 12.29 -13.04
N GLY A 261 18.61 12.44 -11.74
CA GLY A 261 18.43 11.38 -10.75
C GLY A 261 16.99 10.88 -10.67
N VAL A 262 16.02 11.78 -10.59
CA VAL A 262 14.58 11.43 -10.59
C VAL A 262 14.18 10.69 -11.88
N ARG A 263 14.70 11.11 -13.05
CA ARG A 263 14.42 10.43 -14.33
C ARG A 263 15.06 9.05 -14.44
N ALA A 264 16.14 8.79 -13.72
CA ALA A 264 16.89 7.53 -13.85
C ALA A 264 16.21 6.32 -13.19
N ASP A 265 15.29 6.54 -12.25
CA ASP A 265 14.69 5.46 -11.45
C ASP A 265 13.17 5.37 -11.59
N GLY A 266 12.64 4.18 -11.83
CA GLY A 266 11.22 3.92 -12.11
C GLY A 266 10.27 4.41 -11.00
N PRO A 267 10.50 4.05 -9.71
CA PRO A 267 9.72 4.55 -8.59
C PRO A 267 9.76 6.08 -8.41
N LEU A 268 10.87 6.73 -8.74
CA LEU A 268 10.94 8.20 -8.69
C LEU A 268 10.16 8.83 -9.85
N ARG A 269 10.24 8.24 -11.05
CA ARG A 269 9.44 8.68 -12.20
C ARG A 269 7.94 8.53 -11.93
N SER A 270 7.50 7.41 -11.35
CA SER A 270 6.08 7.18 -11.06
C SER A 270 5.52 8.25 -10.11
N TYR A 271 6.20 8.53 -9.00
CA TYR A 271 5.83 9.59 -8.05
C TYR A 271 5.84 10.97 -8.69
N HIS A 272 6.90 11.34 -9.40
CA HIS A 272 7.03 12.65 -10.01
C HIS A 272 5.87 12.93 -10.99
N TRP A 273 5.59 12.00 -11.89
CA TRP A 273 4.56 12.19 -12.91
C TRP A 273 3.13 12.04 -12.36
N ALA A 274 2.90 11.12 -11.42
CA ALA A 274 1.58 10.98 -10.79
C ALA A 274 1.21 12.24 -9.99
N LEU A 275 2.15 12.82 -9.22
CA LEU A 275 1.89 14.09 -8.53
C LEU A 275 1.68 15.24 -9.51
N LYS A 276 2.48 15.30 -10.58
CA LYS A 276 2.33 16.36 -11.59
C LYS A 276 0.94 16.31 -12.25
N ASP A 277 0.43 15.12 -12.57
CA ASP A 277 -0.91 14.96 -13.13
C ASP A 277 -2.01 15.32 -12.10
N TYR A 278 -1.81 14.98 -10.82
CA TYR A 278 -2.71 15.38 -9.74
C TYR A 278 -2.75 16.90 -9.54
N ALA A 279 -1.58 17.54 -9.53
CA ALA A 279 -1.43 18.99 -9.39
C ALA A 279 -2.05 19.79 -10.56
N ALA A 280 -2.34 19.14 -11.70
CA ALA A 280 -3.01 19.78 -12.82
C ALA A 280 -4.47 20.15 -12.53
N PHE A 281 -5.11 19.50 -11.54
CA PHE A 281 -6.50 19.79 -11.16
C PHE A 281 -6.72 20.01 -9.66
N ALA A 282 -5.81 19.56 -8.80
CA ALA A 282 -5.87 19.79 -7.37
C ALA A 282 -5.34 21.18 -7.01
N THR A 283 -5.82 21.76 -5.90
CA THR A 283 -5.26 23.02 -5.39
C THR A 283 -3.89 22.81 -4.77
N PRO A 284 -3.06 23.86 -4.61
CA PRO A 284 -1.80 23.76 -3.87
C PRO A 284 -1.98 23.28 -2.42
N SER A 285 -3.12 23.57 -1.78
CA SER A 285 -3.44 23.05 -0.45
C SER A 285 -3.61 21.53 -0.48
N GLN A 286 -4.31 21.01 -1.49
CA GLN A 286 -4.55 19.58 -1.65
C GLN A 286 -3.27 18.82 -2.02
N THR A 287 -2.41 19.38 -2.88
CA THR A 287 -1.09 18.77 -3.16
C THR A 287 -0.18 18.80 -1.94
N GLY A 288 -0.14 19.91 -1.19
CA GLY A 288 0.60 20.00 0.07
C GLY A 288 0.13 18.98 1.11
N ARG A 289 -1.18 18.76 1.20
CA ARG A 289 -1.78 17.73 2.06
C ARG A 289 -1.38 16.31 1.64
N PHE A 290 -1.41 16.00 0.34
CA PHE A 290 -0.98 14.70 -0.18
C PHE A 290 0.51 14.45 0.11
N VAL A 291 1.38 15.42 -0.17
CA VAL A 291 2.84 15.32 0.08
C VAL A 291 3.12 15.08 1.57
N HIS A 292 2.39 15.75 2.46
CA HIS A 292 2.47 15.51 3.89
C HIS A 292 2.06 14.08 4.26
N ASP A 293 0.99 13.55 3.69
CA ASP A 293 0.55 12.18 3.96
C ASP A 293 1.52 11.12 3.39
N ILE A 294 2.20 11.39 2.28
CA ILE A 294 3.31 10.54 1.80
C ILE A 294 4.51 10.60 2.75
N ALA A 295 4.85 11.78 3.29
CA ALA A 295 5.90 11.88 4.31
C ALA A 295 5.58 11.04 5.56
N ARG A 296 4.30 10.99 5.97
CA ARG A 296 3.84 10.08 7.03
C ARG A 296 4.06 8.62 6.64
N LEU A 297 3.65 8.23 5.43
CA LEU A 297 3.82 6.87 4.90
C LEU A 297 5.30 6.43 4.95
N HIS A 298 6.20 7.28 4.45
CA HIS A 298 7.65 7.01 4.47
C HIS A 298 8.22 6.83 5.87
N LEU A 299 7.77 7.63 6.86
CA LEU A 299 8.17 7.43 8.26
C LEU A 299 7.65 6.10 8.81
N GLY A 300 6.43 5.69 8.41
CA GLY A 300 5.87 4.38 8.72
C GLY A 300 6.72 3.23 8.19
N TYR A 301 7.12 3.29 6.91
CA TYR A 301 8.02 2.31 6.31
C TYR A 301 9.35 2.19 7.05
N LEU A 302 9.95 3.33 7.42
CA LEU A 302 11.20 3.35 8.17
C LEU A 302 11.06 2.75 9.57
N ALA A 303 9.95 3.03 10.27
CA ALA A 303 9.69 2.47 11.58
C ALA A 303 9.55 0.94 11.54
N GLU A 304 8.78 0.43 10.57
CA GLU A 304 8.60 -1.01 10.37
C GLU A 304 9.91 -1.71 9.99
N ALA A 305 10.66 -1.16 9.03
CA ALA A 305 11.96 -1.69 8.65
C ALA A 305 12.96 -1.70 9.82
N ALA A 306 12.96 -0.66 10.66
CA ALA A 306 13.80 -0.61 11.85
C ALA A 306 13.44 -1.70 12.86
N TRP A 307 12.14 -1.93 13.11
CA TRP A 307 11.68 -3.02 13.98
C TRP A 307 12.06 -4.39 13.44
N ALA A 308 11.92 -4.60 12.14
CA ALA A 308 12.33 -5.84 11.49
C ALA A 308 13.85 -6.09 11.64
N GLU A 309 14.68 -5.06 11.44
CA GLU A 309 16.15 -5.18 11.55
C GLU A 309 16.60 -5.60 12.96
N VAL A 310 16.01 -5.01 14.01
CA VAL A 310 16.35 -5.35 15.40
C VAL A 310 15.48 -6.46 15.99
N ARG A 311 14.60 -7.06 15.17
CA ARG A 311 13.63 -8.11 15.55
C ARG A 311 12.76 -7.71 16.75
N TYR A 312 12.35 -6.46 16.78
CA TYR A 312 11.49 -5.93 17.82
C TYR A 312 10.02 -6.27 17.54
N VAL A 313 9.36 -6.89 18.53
CA VAL A 313 7.91 -7.10 18.50
C VAL A 313 7.26 -6.01 19.36
N PRO A 314 6.52 -5.07 18.74
CA PRO A 314 5.89 -3.96 19.47
C PRO A 314 4.73 -4.44 20.35
N ARG A 315 4.34 -3.63 21.33
CA ARG A 315 3.02 -3.74 21.96
C ARG A 315 1.93 -3.41 20.94
N VAL A 316 0.71 -3.92 21.16
CA VAL A 316 -0.43 -3.70 20.25
C VAL A 316 -0.65 -2.21 19.94
N TRP A 317 -0.56 -1.33 20.94
CA TRP A 317 -0.73 0.11 20.72
C TRP A 317 0.44 0.75 19.96
N GLU A 318 1.68 0.29 20.15
CA GLU A 318 2.85 0.77 19.41
C GLU A 318 2.72 0.39 17.93
N TYR A 319 2.31 -0.85 17.67
CA TYR A 319 2.00 -1.32 16.32
C TYR A 319 0.94 -0.45 15.64
N LEU A 320 -0.18 -0.17 16.33
CA LEU A 320 -1.23 0.69 15.79
C LEU A 320 -0.78 2.14 15.58
N VAL A 321 0.15 2.66 16.40
CA VAL A 321 0.77 3.97 16.15
C VAL A 321 1.58 3.93 14.85
N MET A 322 2.45 2.94 14.65
CA MET A 322 3.18 2.78 13.39
C MET A 322 2.23 2.63 12.20
N ARG A 323 1.17 1.82 12.35
CA ARG A 323 0.17 1.57 11.31
C ARG A 323 -0.73 2.78 11.01
N GLN A 324 -0.72 3.82 11.84
CA GLN A 324 -1.33 5.11 11.49
C GLN A 324 -0.47 5.92 10.52
N PHE A 325 0.84 5.64 10.47
CA PHE A 325 1.79 6.24 9.52
C PHE A 325 1.95 5.37 8.28
N ASN A 326 2.33 4.09 8.43
CA ASN A 326 2.31 3.13 7.34
C ASN A 326 0.85 2.74 7.06
N ASN A 327 0.20 3.44 6.13
CA ASN A 327 -1.25 3.49 6.04
C ASN A 327 -1.72 3.84 4.63
N PHE A 328 -2.95 3.47 4.27
CA PHE A 328 -3.60 3.94 3.03
C PHE A 328 -3.96 5.43 3.01
N ARG A 329 -3.66 6.19 4.07
CA ARG A 329 -4.00 7.61 4.24
C ARG A 329 -3.74 8.50 3.01
N PRO A 330 -2.63 8.37 2.24
CA PRO A 330 -2.44 9.17 1.02
C PRO A 330 -3.56 9.01 -0.01
N CYS A 331 -4.13 7.80 -0.14
CA CYS A 331 -5.28 7.53 -1.01
C CYS A 331 -6.58 8.19 -0.50
N LEU A 332 -6.74 8.34 0.81
CA LEU A 332 -7.90 9.04 1.40
C LEU A 332 -7.72 10.57 1.38
N SER A 333 -6.48 11.05 1.29
CA SER A 333 -6.12 12.47 1.28
C SER A 333 -6.67 13.24 0.06
N ILE A 334 -7.00 12.51 -1.01
CA ILE A 334 -7.38 13.08 -2.31
C ILE A 334 -8.89 12.99 -2.61
N VAL A 335 -9.72 12.46 -1.70
CA VAL A 335 -11.13 12.15 -1.99
C VAL A 335 -11.94 13.34 -2.48
N ASP A 336 -11.73 14.53 -1.90
CA ASP A 336 -12.38 15.78 -2.33
C ASP A 336 -11.92 16.23 -3.71
N ALA A 337 -10.61 16.21 -3.95
CA ALA A 337 -10.02 16.59 -5.23
C ALA A 337 -10.51 15.67 -6.36
N VAL A 338 -10.58 14.36 -6.13
CA VAL A 338 -11.08 13.38 -7.11
C VAL A 338 -12.58 13.59 -7.39
N ASP A 339 -13.35 13.93 -6.35
CA ASP A 339 -14.78 14.26 -6.45
C ASP A 339 -15.06 15.69 -6.97
N GLY A 340 -14.02 16.43 -7.36
CA GLY A 340 -14.14 17.74 -8.02
C GLY A 340 -14.49 18.91 -7.09
N TYR A 341 -14.07 18.85 -5.82
CA TYR A 341 -14.20 19.96 -4.87
C TYR A 341 -12.97 20.08 -3.95
N GLU A 342 -12.99 21.07 -3.07
CA GLU A 342 -11.95 21.25 -2.05
C GLU A 342 -12.58 21.31 -0.67
N LEU A 343 -12.02 20.56 0.29
CA LEU A 343 -12.14 20.87 1.71
C LEU A 343 -11.00 21.84 2.08
N PRO A 344 -11.30 23.11 2.39
CA PRO A 344 -10.26 24.11 2.70
C PRO A 344 -9.37 23.67 3.86
N GLU A 345 -8.08 23.98 3.76
CA GLU A 345 -7.09 23.58 4.76
C GLU A 345 -7.45 24.00 6.20
N PRO A 346 -8.00 25.20 6.48
CA PRO A 346 -8.43 25.55 7.84
C PRO A 346 -9.56 24.69 8.42
N LEU A 347 -10.31 23.96 7.58
CA LEU A 347 -11.27 22.95 8.01
C LEU A 347 -10.61 21.58 8.12
N TYR A 348 -9.79 21.19 7.14
CA TYR A 348 -9.06 19.92 7.18
C TYR A 348 -8.14 19.81 8.41
N ALA A 349 -7.42 20.88 8.74
CA ALA A 349 -6.48 20.94 9.85
C ALA A 349 -7.14 20.97 11.24
N ARG A 350 -8.47 21.06 11.34
CA ARG A 350 -9.16 21.03 12.63
C ARG A 350 -8.91 19.70 13.33
N PRO A 351 -8.64 19.67 14.66
CA PRO A 351 -8.35 18.43 15.38
C PRO A 351 -9.43 17.36 15.19
N GLU A 352 -10.71 17.74 15.19
CA GLU A 352 -11.84 16.86 14.98
C GLU A 352 -11.90 16.27 13.56
N THR A 353 -11.53 17.06 12.53
CA THR A 353 -11.45 16.58 11.14
C THR A 353 -10.24 15.67 10.93
N GLN A 354 -9.09 16.01 11.52
CA GLN A 354 -7.92 15.13 11.56
C GLN A 354 -8.24 13.80 12.23
N ARG A 355 -9.02 13.82 13.32
CA ARG A 355 -9.41 12.64 14.06
C ARG A 355 -10.29 11.70 13.24
N ILE A 356 -11.38 12.19 12.62
CA ILE A 356 -12.21 11.31 11.78
C ILE A 356 -11.43 10.75 10.58
N THR A 357 -10.50 11.54 10.03
CA THR A 357 -9.61 11.09 8.94
C THR A 357 -8.72 9.95 9.41
N ALA A 358 -8.05 10.12 10.55
CA ALA A 358 -7.19 9.08 11.13
C ALA A 358 -7.98 7.81 11.49
N LEU A 359 -9.19 7.93 12.06
CA LEU A 359 -10.03 6.76 12.38
C LEU A 359 -10.41 5.97 11.12
N ALA A 360 -10.82 6.65 10.04
CA ALA A 360 -11.11 6.01 8.76
C ALA A 360 -9.89 5.29 8.18
N CYS A 361 -8.74 5.99 8.15
CA CYS A 361 -7.46 5.48 7.67
C CYS A 361 -6.97 4.25 8.47
N ASN A 362 -7.09 4.30 9.79
CA ASN A 362 -6.69 3.20 10.68
C ASN A 362 -7.60 1.98 10.48
N ALA A 363 -8.93 2.17 10.46
CA ALA A 363 -9.87 1.08 10.24
C ALA A 363 -9.60 0.38 8.90
N THR A 364 -9.51 1.13 7.80
CA THR A 364 -9.32 0.55 6.47
C THR A 364 -7.92 -0.04 6.24
N THR A 365 -6.91 0.38 7.01
CA THR A 365 -5.60 -0.27 6.99
C THR A 365 -5.61 -1.58 7.78
N ILE A 366 -6.32 -1.65 8.91
CA ILE A 366 -6.53 -2.92 9.63
C ILE A 366 -7.31 -3.93 8.78
N VAL A 367 -8.19 -3.49 7.88
CA VAL A 367 -8.82 -4.38 6.89
C VAL A 367 -7.76 -5.12 6.07
N ASN A 368 -6.67 -4.46 5.67
CA ASN A 368 -5.57 -5.12 4.97
C ASN A 368 -4.93 -6.19 5.85
N ASP A 369 -4.49 -5.88 7.08
CA ASP A 369 -3.93 -6.84 8.03
C ASP A 369 -4.78 -8.11 8.17
N LEU A 370 -6.10 -7.96 8.18
CA LEU A 370 -7.03 -9.08 8.33
C LEU A 370 -7.10 -9.94 7.04
N TYR A 371 -7.24 -9.30 5.87
CA TYR A 371 -7.37 -10.00 4.61
C TYR A 371 -6.04 -10.59 4.09
N SER A 372 -4.93 -9.94 4.38
CA SER A 372 -3.59 -10.39 3.99
C SER A 372 -2.99 -11.41 4.97
N PHE A 373 -3.57 -11.53 6.18
CA PHE A 373 -3.09 -12.41 7.25
C PHE A 373 -2.64 -13.80 6.77
N THR A 374 -3.47 -14.53 6.01
CA THR A 374 -3.12 -15.90 5.61
C THR A 374 -1.98 -15.96 4.60
N LYS A 375 -1.86 -14.93 3.75
CA LYS A 375 -0.76 -14.82 2.80
C LYS A 375 0.54 -14.57 3.55
N GLU A 376 0.50 -13.68 4.53
CA GLU A 376 1.63 -13.30 5.38
C GLU A 376 1.98 -14.36 6.44
N LEU A 377 1.19 -15.44 6.58
CA LEU A 377 1.56 -16.55 7.47
C LEU A 377 2.88 -17.21 7.04
N ALA A 378 3.22 -17.14 5.75
CA ALA A 378 4.45 -17.69 5.19
C ALA A 378 5.72 -16.96 5.66
N ASP A 379 5.64 -15.64 5.92
CA ASP A 379 6.74 -14.87 6.48
C ASP A 379 6.54 -14.67 7.99
N PRO A 380 7.32 -15.34 8.85
CA PRO A 380 7.20 -15.18 10.29
C PRO A 380 7.69 -13.81 10.80
N ALA A 381 8.44 -13.05 10.01
CA ALA A 381 8.96 -11.73 10.39
C ALA A 381 7.97 -10.59 10.12
N HIS A 382 7.01 -10.79 9.22
CA HIS A 382 6.00 -9.79 8.89
C HIS A 382 5.03 -9.55 10.06
N LEU A 383 4.82 -8.28 10.41
CA LEU A 383 3.95 -7.86 11.50
C LEU A 383 2.57 -7.49 10.96
N ASN A 384 1.53 -8.12 11.48
CA ASN A 384 0.14 -7.70 11.30
C ASN A 384 -0.59 -7.71 12.65
N LEU A 385 -1.73 -7.01 12.76
CA LEU A 385 -2.45 -6.86 14.02
C LEU A 385 -2.74 -8.21 14.73
N PRO A 386 -3.25 -9.25 14.06
CA PRO A 386 -3.44 -10.57 14.70
C PRO A 386 -2.15 -11.18 15.25
N ARG A 387 -1.02 -11.09 14.54
CA ARG A 387 0.27 -11.61 15.03
C ARG A 387 0.77 -10.84 16.25
N VAL A 388 0.67 -9.51 16.22
CA VAL A 388 1.11 -8.66 17.34
C VAL A 388 0.28 -8.94 18.60
N ILE A 389 -1.04 -9.11 18.46
CA ILE A 389 -1.93 -9.49 19.57
C ILE A 389 -1.53 -10.88 20.11
N ALA A 390 -1.37 -11.87 19.24
CA ALA A 390 -1.00 -13.23 19.65
C ALA A 390 0.33 -13.25 20.44
N ALA A 391 1.31 -12.48 20.01
CA ALA A 391 2.61 -12.37 20.68
C ALA A 391 2.52 -11.69 22.05
N ASN A 392 1.75 -10.60 22.16
CA ASN A 392 1.62 -9.82 23.40
C ASN A 392 0.76 -10.54 24.45
N GLU A 393 -0.38 -11.09 24.03
CA GLU A 393 -1.36 -11.71 24.92
C GLU A 393 -1.09 -13.20 25.17
N ARG A 394 -0.11 -13.78 24.44
CA ARG A 394 0.24 -15.21 24.50
C ARG A 394 -0.95 -16.12 24.24
N CYS A 395 -1.81 -15.70 23.32
CA CYS A 395 -3.00 -16.42 22.90
C CYS A 395 -2.80 -17.07 21.52
N GLY A 396 -3.66 -18.02 21.15
CA GLY A 396 -3.62 -18.62 19.82
C GLY A 396 -4.05 -17.64 18.73
N LEU A 397 -3.54 -17.81 17.51
CA LEU A 397 -3.83 -16.93 16.36
C LEU A 397 -5.33 -16.76 16.08
N LYS A 398 -6.15 -17.79 16.35
CA LYS A 398 -7.62 -17.68 16.26
C LYS A 398 -8.18 -16.62 17.20
N ALA A 399 -7.80 -16.65 18.48
CA ALA A 399 -8.28 -15.67 19.46
C ALA A 399 -7.79 -14.27 19.11
N ALA A 400 -6.52 -14.15 18.72
CA ALA A 400 -5.92 -12.88 18.32
C ALA A 400 -6.57 -12.25 17.07
N TYR A 401 -6.91 -13.07 16.07
CA TYR A 401 -7.61 -12.60 14.88
C TYR A 401 -9.01 -12.09 15.21
N LEU A 402 -9.75 -12.79 16.08
CA LEU A 402 -11.07 -12.34 16.53
C LEU A 402 -10.98 -11.03 17.31
N GLU A 403 -9.97 -10.86 18.17
CA GLU A 403 -9.74 -9.57 18.86
C GLU A 403 -9.35 -8.45 17.88
N ALA A 404 -8.56 -8.74 16.84
CA ALA A 404 -8.24 -7.77 15.78
C ALA A 404 -9.50 -7.27 15.06
N VAL A 405 -10.48 -8.15 14.80
CA VAL A 405 -11.80 -7.78 14.25
C VAL A 405 -12.56 -6.85 15.21
N GLU A 406 -12.55 -7.12 16.52
CA GLU A 406 -13.20 -6.26 17.51
C GLU A 406 -12.51 -4.89 17.69
N ILE A 407 -11.18 -4.83 17.60
CA ILE A 407 -10.43 -3.56 17.58
C ILE A 407 -10.83 -2.74 16.34
N HIS A 408 -10.84 -3.36 15.15
CA HIS A 408 -11.31 -2.72 13.93
C HIS A 408 -12.73 -2.15 14.12
N ASN A 409 -13.66 -2.96 14.62
CA ASN A 409 -15.06 -2.59 14.77
C ASN A 409 -15.24 -1.39 15.71
N ARG A 410 -14.49 -1.33 16.81
CA ARG A 410 -14.52 -0.18 17.74
C ARG A 410 -13.99 1.11 17.08
N ILE A 411 -12.92 1.01 16.29
CA ILE A 411 -12.37 2.17 15.56
C ILE A 411 -13.38 2.64 14.49
N MET A 412 -13.97 1.71 13.74
CA MET A 412 -14.97 2.01 12.72
C MET A 412 -16.23 2.64 13.32
N ALA A 413 -16.73 2.12 14.45
CA ALA A 413 -17.87 2.70 15.15
C ALA A 413 -17.59 4.14 15.64
N ALA A 414 -16.38 4.42 16.13
CA ALA A 414 -15.97 5.77 16.50
C ALA A 414 -15.91 6.70 15.27
N PHE A 415 -15.35 6.24 14.15
CA PHE A 415 -15.37 6.99 12.89
C PHE A 415 -16.79 7.37 12.47
N GLU A 416 -17.72 6.42 12.47
CA GLU A 416 -19.10 6.66 12.04
C GLU A 416 -19.84 7.65 12.97
N ALA A 417 -19.72 7.45 14.28
CA ALA A 417 -20.38 8.30 15.27
C ALA A 417 -19.86 9.74 15.24
N GLU A 418 -18.54 9.92 15.24
CA GLU A 418 -17.92 11.25 15.22
C GLU A 418 -18.16 11.95 13.87
N SER A 419 -18.10 11.22 12.76
CA SER A 419 -18.41 11.77 11.43
C SER A 419 -19.85 12.26 11.33
N ALA A 420 -20.81 11.56 11.94
CA ALA A 420 -22.21 11.98 11.95
C ALA A 420 -22.39 13.34 12.68
N VAL A 421 -21.71 13.52 13.82
CA VAL A 421 -21.74 14.78 14.59
C VAL A 421 -21.14 15.92 13.77
N LEU A 422 -19.97 15.72 13.15
CA LEU A 422 -19.31 16.76 12.35
C LEU A 422 -20.09 17.11 11.08
N SER A 423 -20.70 16.11 10.44
CA SER A 423 -21.52 16.30 9.24
C SER A 423 -22.74 17.18 9.50
N ALA A 424 -23.34 17.08 10.70
CA ALA A 424 -24.47 17.93 11.10
C ALA A 424 -24.06 19.41 11.29
N GLY A 425 -22.81 19.67 11.66
CA GLY A 425 -22.30 21.02 11.90
C GLY A 425 -21.74 21.74 10.67
N SER A 426 -21.37 21.01 9.61
CA SER A 426 -20.82 21.59 8.38
C SER A 426 -21.12 20.69 7.17
N PRO A 427 -21.95 21.15 6.22
CA PRO A 427 -22.25 20.37 5.00
C PRO A 427 -21.00 20.01 4.20
N LEU A 428 -19.98 20.88 4.18
CA LEU A 428 -18.74 20.63 3.45
C LEU A 428 -17.89 19.54 4.13
N VAL A 429 -17.80 19.56 5.46
CA VAL A 429 -17.15 18.47 6.23
C VAL A 429 -17.96 17.18 6.09
N GLY A 430 -19.28 17.27 6.03
CA GLY A 430 -20.16 16.12 5.76
C GLY A 430 -19.91 15.49 4.39
N ARG A 431 -19.69 16.29 3.35
CA ARG A 431 -19.29 15.80 2.02
C ARG A 431 -17.93 15.08 2.06
N TYR A 432 -16.96 15.65 2.77
CA TYR A 432 -15.65 15.02 2.96
C TYR A 432 -15.73 13.69 3.73
N ALA A 433 -16.47 13.66 4.84
CA ALA A 433 -16.69 12.45 5.63
C ALA A 433 -17.42 11.36 4.83
N ALA A 434 -18.34 11.74 3.95
CA ALA A 434 -18.98 10.80 3.02
C ALA A 434 -17.98 10.23 2.00
N GLY A 435 -17.06 11.06 1.48
CA GLY A 435 -15.95 10.61 0.63
C GLY A 435 -15.02 9.62 1.34
N LEU A 436 -14.64 9.90 2.59
CA LEU A 436 -13.89 8.96 3.42
C LEU A 436 -14.64 7.63 3.61
N ALA A 437 -15.93 7.70 3.96
CA ALA A 437 -16.75 6.50 4.16
C ALA A 437 -16.91 5.67 2.89
N ALA A 438 -17.04 6.32 1.73
CA ALA A 438 -17.08 5.67 0.43
C ALA A 438 -15.75 4.96 0.12
N TRP A 439 -14.62 5.62 0.38
CA TRP A 439 -13.29 5.02 0.20
C TRP A 439 -13.09 3.79 1.08
N VAL A 440 -13.42 3.88 2.38
CA VAL A 440 -13.33 2.76 3.33
C VAL A 440 -14.19 1.58 2.88
N SER A 441 -15.42 1.86 2.45
CA SER A 441 -16.37 0.85 1.95
C SER A 441 -15.84 0.16 0.67
N GLY A 442 -15.39 0.96 -0.29
CA GLY A 442 -14.82 0.47 -1.55
C GLY A 442 -13.56 -0.37 -1.36
N ASN A 443 -12.67 0.07 -0.46
CA ASN A 443 -11.45 -0.68 -0.14
C ASN A 443 -11.77 -2.03 0.52
N HIS A 444 -12.74 -2.08 1.44
CA HIS A 444 -13.21 -3.33 2.02
C HIS A 444 -13.78 -4.26 0.95
N GLU A 445 -14.66 -3.75 0.08
CA GLU A 445 -15.25 -4.55 -1.00
C GLU A 445 -14.17 -5.12 -1.94
N TRP A 446 -13.16 -4.31 -2.29
CA TRP A 446 -12.04 -4.77 -3.10
C TRP A 446 -11.28 -5.93 -2.42
N HIS A 447 -10.95 -5.82 -1.13
CA HIS A 447 -10.30 -6.90 -0.38
C HIS A 447 -11.18 -8.15 -0.28
N ALA A 448 -12.46 -7.99 0.06
CA ALA A 448 -13.41 -9.10 0.25
C ALA A 448 -13.65 -9.94 -1.00
N THR A 449 -13.45 -9.35 -2.18
CA THR A 449 -13.77 -9.96 -3.48
C THR A 449 -12.54 -10.26 -4.33
N ASN A 450 -11.34 -9.78 -3.97
CA ASN A 450 -10.09 -10.14 -4.65
C ASN A 450 -9.58 -11.52 -4.18
N THR A 451 -10.26 -12.57 -4.63
CA THR A 451 -9.95 -13.97 -4.28
C THR A 451 -8.68 -14.51 -4.92
N HIS A 452 -8.07 -13.76 -5.84
CA HIS A 452 -6.75 -14.07 -6.38
C HIS A 452 -5.65 -13.78 -5.35
N ARG A 453 -5.81 -12.69 -4.57
CA ARG A 453 -4.79 -12.20 -3.63
C ARG A 453 -5.06 -12.58 -2.18
N TYR A 454 -6.33 -12.66 -1.77
CA TYR A 454 -6.72 -12.83 -0.36
C TYR A 454 -7.54 -14.08 -0.10
N HIS A 455 -7.21 -14.75 1.01
CA HIS A 455 -7.93 -15.90 1.52
C HIS A 455 -8.19 -15.72 3.01
N LEU A 456 -9.32 -16.24 3.49
CA LEU A 456 -9.66 -16.12 4.91
C LEU A 456 -9.15 -17.32 5.71
N PRO A 457 -8.72 -17.13 6.98
CA PRO A 457 -8.39 -18.23 7.86
C PRO A 457 -9.66 -19.01 8.25
N ASN A 458 -9.50 -20.30 8.55
CA ASN A 458 -10.58 -21.16 9.01
C ASN A 458 -10.85 -21.00 10.51
N TYR A 459 -11.38 -19.83 10.92
CA TYR A 459 -11.64 -19.48 12.31
C TYR A 459 -13.14 -19.47 12.70
N TRP A 460 -14.03 -19.66 11.74
CA TRP A 460 -15.48 -19.87 11.91
C TRP A 460 -15.90 -21.09 11.10
#